data_AF-A0A9E1TRL7-F1
#
_entry.id   AF-A0A9E1TRL7-F1
#
_cell.length_a   1.000
_cell.length_b   1.000
_cell.length_c   1.000
_cell.angle_alpha   90.00
_cell.angle_beta   90.00
_cell.angle_gamma   90.00
#
_symmetry.space_group_name_H-M   'P 1'
#
loop_
_entity.id
_entity.type
_entity.pdbx_description
1 polymer ?
#
loop_
_entity_poly.entity_id
_entity_poly.type
_entity_poly.pdbx_seq_one_letter_code
_entity_poly.pdbx_strand_id
1 'polypeptide(L)'
;IGGADTRPSTRIEPDGRTFSYVLFDPTELGLDGERLLVTQNDIRAIQLAKAALYAGIRLLMDHLEIDTIDEIGLAGAFGSHIDTIHATVLGLVPDCDPDRVTSVGNAAGAGATIALLSGSARQSIIEVVDRIEKIETALEPAFQDHFVDAMAIPHRTAEYPCLSTRITLPERSTASAVGSERSGRRRRRNGAAR
;
A
#
# COMPACT_ATOMS: atom_id res chain seq x y z
N ILE A 1 -1.15 -5.53 17.72
CA ILE A 1 -1.27 -4.61 18.89
C ILE A 1 -0.88 -5.39 20.15
N GLY A 2 -0.10 -4.84 21.09
CA GLY A 2 0.14 -5.46 22.41
C GLY A 2 1.46 -6.24 22.63
N GLY A 3 2.60 -5.73 22.16
CA GLY A 3 3.95 -6.19 22.54
C GLY A 3 4.58 -5.40 23.70
N ALA A 4 5.76 -5.81 24.16
CA ALA A 4 6.49 -5.19 25.29
C ALA A 4 6.78 -3.68 25.11
N ASP A 5 6.82 -3.20 23.86
CA ASP A 5 7.10 -1.80 23.51
C ASP A 5 5.84 -1.00 23.12
N THR A 6 4.64 -1.53 23.38
CA THR A 6 3.40 -0.82 23.07
C THR A 6 3.21 0.31 24.07
N ARG A 7 2.98 1.54 23.59
CA ARG A 7 2.54 2.64 24.47
C ARG A 7 1.26 2.19 25.19
N PRO A 8 1.22 2.20 26.52
CA PRO A 8 0.03 1.78 27.25
C PRO A 8 -1.10 2.75 26.94
N SER A 9 -2.24 2.21 26.51
CA SER A 9 -3.49 2.95 26.33
C SER A 9 -4.59 2.18 27.03
N THR A 10 -5.43 2.89 27.77
CA THR A 10 -6.62 2.31 28.42
C THR A 10 -7.64 1.81 27.41
N ARG A 11 -7.51 2.20 26.14
CA ARG A 11 -8.36 1.74 25.03
C ARG A 11 -7.90 0.45 24.39
N ILE A 12 -6.76 -0.12 24.80
CA ILE A 12 -6.31 -1.43 24.31
C ILE A 12 -6.83 -2.49 25.26
N GLU A 13 -7.72 -3.35 24.77
CA GLU A 13 -8.35 -4.42 25.54
C GLU A 13 -7.95 -5.80 24.99
N PRO A 14 -7.80 -6.82 25.85
CA PRO A 14 -7.60 -8.21 25.40
C PRO A 14 -8.81 -8.71 24.59
N ASP A 15 -8.53 -9.38 23.48
CA ASP A 15 -9.53 -10.02 22.61
C ASP A 15 -9.05 -11.43 22.22
N GLY A 16 -9.45 -12.40 23.02
CA GLY A 16 -9.01 -13.80 22.92
C GLY A 16 -7.49 -13.94 23.07
N ARG A 17 -6.82 -14.28 21.96
CA ARG A 17 -5.34 -14.41 21.88
C ARG A 17 -4.66 -13.14 21.36
N THR A 18 -5.43 -12.09 21.09
CA THR A 18 -4.99 -10.84 20.49
C THR A 18 -5.49 -9.65 21.31
N PHE A 19 -5.44 -8.46 20.73
CA PHE A 19 -5.92 -7.23 21.34
C PHE A 19 -6.76 -6.46 20.34
N SER A 20 -7.74 -5.73 20.86
CA SER A 20 -8.59 -4.81 20.12
C SER A 20 -8.44 -3.40 20.69
N TYR A 21 -8.58 -2.39 19.83
CA TYR A 21 -8.55 -0.99 20.23
C TYR A 21 -9.97 -0.42 20.24
N VAL A 22 -10.42 0.07 21.39
CA VAL A 22 -11.71 0.74 21.55
C VAL A 22 -11.64 2.12 20.92
N LEU A 23 -12.29 2.30 19.77
CA LEU A 23 -12.35 3.58 19.08
C LEU A 23 -13.41 4.49 19.70
N PHE A 24 -14.56 3.90 20.08
CA PHE A 24 -15.67 4.62 20.70
C PHE A 24 -16.44 3.69 21.64
N ASP A 25 -16.75 4.18 22.84
CA ASP A 25 -17.63 3.54 23.80
C ASP A 25 -18.77 4.49 24.18
N PRO A 26 -20.04 4.17 23.84
CA PRO A 26 -21.18 5.05 24.12
C PRO A 26 -21.45 5.22 25.62
N THR A 27 -21.02 4.29 26.46
CA THR A 27 -21.23 4.35 27.91
C THR A 27 -20.42 5.47 28.57
N GLU A 28 -19.31 5.90 27.95
CA GLU A 28 -18.54 7.09 28.37
C GLU A 28 -19.39 8.37 28.28
N LEU A 29 -20.44 8.37 27.48
CA LEU A 29 -21.39 9.48 27.31
C LEU A 29 -22.74 9.22 28.01
N GLY A 30 -22.88 8.12 28.75
CA GLY A 30 -24.15 7.71 29.35
C GLY A 30 -25.21 7.28 28.32
N LEU A 31 -24.77 6.85 27.14
CA LEU A 31 -25.65 6.35 26.07
C LEU A 31 -25.59 4.81 26.03
N ASP A 32 -26.69 4.20 25.60
CA ASP A 32 -26.73 2.79 25.23
C ASP A 32 -26.25 2.62 23.78
N GLY A 33 -25.60 1.50 23.47
CA GLY A 33 -25.19 1.16 22.10
C GLY A 33 -24.03 0.17 22.02
N GLU A 34 -23.64 -0.19 20.80
CA GLU A 34 -22.50 -1.05 20.54
C GLU A 34 -21.19 -0.26 20.56
N ARG A 35 -20.14 -0.88 21.11
CA ARG A 35 -18.78 -0.32 21.08
C ARG A 35 -18.20 -0.43 19.67
N LEU A 36 -17.49 0.61 19.23
CA LEU A 36 -16.75 0.58 17.97
C LEU A 36 -15.30 0.17 18.26
N LEU A 37 -14.89 -0.95 17.67
CA LEU A 37 -13.59 -1.57 17.90
C LEU A 37 -12.79 -1.61 16.60
N VAL A 38 -11.46 -1.51 16.72
CA VAL A 38 -10.53 -1.91 15.67
C VAL A 38 -9.85 -3.20 16.13
N THR A 39 -10.15 -4.29 15.44
CA THR A 39 -9.65 -5.63 15.79
C THR A 39 -8.33 -5.94 15.08
N GLN A 40 -7.66 -7.01 15.53
CA GLN A 40 -6.46 -7.48 14.85
C GLN A 40 -6.73 -8.03 13.44
N ASN A 41 -7.96 -8.51 13.18
CA ASN A 41 -8.39 -8.93 11.84
C ASN A 41 -8.58 -7.73 10.91
N ASP A 42 -9.10 -6.60 11.41
CA ASP A 42 -9.24 -5.38 10.62
C ASP A 42 -7.88 -4.84 10.19
N ILE A 43 -6.91 -4.82 11.12
CA ILE A 43 -5.52 -4.46 10.81
C ILE A 43 -4.96 -5.39 9.74
N ARG A 44 -5.22 -6.69 9.85
CA ARG A 44 -4.76 -7.68 8.87
C ARG A 44 -5.38 -7.44 7.50
N ALA A 45 -6.68 -7.13 7.44
CA ALA A 45 -7.37 -6.82 6.19
C ALA A 45 -6.78 -5.58 5.51
N ILE A 46 -6.50 -4.52 6.28
CA ILE A 46 -5.83 -3.31 5.77
C ILE A 46 -4.42 -3.65 5.24
N GLN A 47 -3.63 -4.43 5.99
CA GLN A 47 -2.30 -4.84 5.56
C GLN A 47 -2.34 -5.62 4.23
N LEU A 48 -3.27 -6.56 4.09
CA LEU A 48 -3.43 -7.34 2.86
C LEU A 48 -3.82 -6.43 1.68
N ALA A 49 -4.78 -5.53 1.87
CA ALA A 49 -5.24 -4.62 0.82
C ALA A 49 -4.12 -3.67 0.36
N LYS A 50 -3.43 -3.03 1.31
CA LYS A 50 -2.37 -2.08 0.98
C LYS A 50 -1.12 -2.76 0.40
N ALA A 51 -0.79 -3.98 0.86
CA ALA A 51 0.29 -4.77 0.28
C ALA A 51 0.02 -5.17 -1.16
N ALA A 52 -1.21 -5.55 -1.50
CA ALA A 52 -1.60 -5.87 -2.87
C ALA A 52 -1.43 -4.67 -3.81
N LEU A 53 -1.85 -3.48 -3.36
CA LEU A 53 -1.72 -2.26 -4.16
C LEU A 53 -0.25 -1.88 -4.37
N TYR A 54 0.54 -1.84 -3.30
CA TYR A 54 1.97 -1.53 -3.38
C TYR A 54 2.71 -2.53 -4.28
N ALA A 55 2.45 -3.83 -4.11
CA ALA A 55 3.10 -4.88 -4.91
C ALA A 55 2.75 -4.77 -6.39
N GLY A 56 1.50 -4.42 -6.72
CA GLY A 56 1.09 -4.16 -8.09
C GLY A 56 1.86 -2.98 -8.70
N ILE A 57 1.99 -1.87 -7.96
CA ILE A 57 2.73 -0.70 -8.44
C ILE A 57 4.21 -1.04 -8.63
N ARG A 58 4.84 -1.71 -7.65
CA ARG A 58 6.27 -2.08 -7.74
C ARG A 58 6.55 -3.04 -8.89
N LEU A 59 5.65 -4.00 -9.13
CA LEU A 59 5.74 -4.88 -10.29
C LEU A 59 5.72 -4.08 -11.60
N LEU A 60 4.81 -3.12 -11.75
CA LEU A 60 4.78 -2.24 -12.93
C LEU A 60 6.05 -1.41 -13.06
N MET A 61 6.61 -0.92 -11.96
CA MET A 61 7.91 -0.24 -11.95
C MET A 61 9.04 -1.15 -12.45
N ASP A 62 9.04 -2.42 -12.06
CA ASP A 62 10.04 -3.40 -12.54
C ASP A 62 9.90 -3.64 -14.04
N HIS A 63 8.68 -3.80 -14.56
CA HIS A 63 8.43 -3.95 -16.01
C HIS A 63 8.87 -2.74 -16.83
N LEU A 64 8.73 -1.54 -16.25
CA LEU A 64 9.17 -0.28 -16.86
C LEU A 64 10.65 0.03 -16.62
N GLU A 65 11.34 -0.80 -15.84
CA GLU A 65 12.75 -0.61 -15.42
C GLU A 65 12.99 0.76 -14.76
N ILE A 66 12.05 1.20 -13.91
CA ILE A 66 12.14 2.46 -13.16
C ILE A 66 12.23 2.23 -11.65
N ASP A 67 12.91 3.16 -10.98
CA ASP A 67 13.06 3.14 -9.52
C ASP A 67 12.27 4.23 -8.80
N THR A 68 11.86 5.27 -9.51
CA THR A 68 11.20 6.46 -8.94
C THR A 68 9.90 6.78 -9.67
N ILE A 69 8.93 7.29 -8.94
CA ILE A 69 7.67 7.80 -9.49
C ILE A 69 7.65 9.32 -9.35
N ASP A 70 7.37 10.01 -10.44
CA ASP A 70 7.27 11.47 -10.46
C ASP A 70 6.03 11.99 -9.75
N GLU A 71 4.88 11.34 -9.96
CA GLU A 71 3.57 11.79 -9.48
C GLU A 71 2.61 10.62 -9.28
N ILE A 72 1.79 10.71 -8.24
CA ILE A 72 0.80 9.69 -7.90
C ILE A 72 -0.57 10.34 -7.77
N GLY A 73 -1.49 9.95 -8.64
CA GLY A 73 -2.91 10.32 -8.56
C GLY A 73 -3.75 9.20 -7.95
N LEU A 74 -4.31 9.42 -6.77
CA LEU A 74 -5.23 8.49 -6.09
C LEU A 74 -6.67 8.77 -6.52
N ALA A 75 -7.22 7.88 -7.35
CA ALA A 75 -8.61 7.94 -7.79
C ALA A 75 -9.51 6.97 -7.02
N GLY A 76 -10.83 7.14 -7.18
CA GLY A 76 -11.86 6.29 -6.57
C GLY A 76 -12.32 6.80 -5.21
N ALA A 77 -13.31 6.11 -4.62
CA ALA A 77 -13.95 6.52 -3.37
C ALA A 77 -12.95 6.69 -2.21
N PHE A 78 -11.92 5.84 -2.19
CA PHE A 78 -10.80 5.96 -1.24
C PHE A 78 -9.93 7.18 -1.55
N GLY A 79 -9.59 7.42 -2.83
CA GLY A 79 -8.79 8.58 -3.22
C GLY A 79 -9.42 9.90 -2.79
N SER A 80 -10.73 10.09 -2.96
CA SER A 80 -11.44 11.36 -2.74
C SER A 80 -11.25 12.03 -1.37
N HIS A 81 -11.04 11.24 -0.31
CA HIS A 81 -10.99 11.75 1.08
C HIS A 81 -9.77 11.24 1.87
N ILE A 82 -8.83 10.55 1.21
CA ILE A 82 -7.66 10.05 1.90
C ILE A 82 -6.62 11.16 2.07
N ASP A 83 -6.09 11.27 3.28
CA ASP A 83 -4.89 12.06 3.52
C ASP A 83 -3.70 11.34 2.88
N THR A 84 -3.06 12.01 1.93
CA THR A 84 -2.01 11.41 1.10
C THR A 84 -0.75 11.11 1.90
N ILE A 85 -0.44 11.91 2.93
CA ILE A 85 0.66 11.62 3.84
C ILE A 85 0.36 10.34 4.61
N HIS A 86 -0.79 10.24 5.26
CA HIS A 86 -1.18 9.04 6.01
C HIS A 86 -1.27 7.78 5.12
N ALA A 87 -1.70 7.93 3.86
CA ALA A 87 -1.67 6.84 2.88
C ALA A 87 -0.24 6.34 2.62
N THR A 88 0.72 7.24 2.45
CA THR A 88 2.13 6.89 2.26
C THR A 88 2.73 6.32 3.55
N VAL A 89 2.37 6.84 4.75
CA VAL A 89 2.76 6.24 6.04
C VAL A 89 2.27 4.81 6.18
N LEU A 90 1.02 4.54 5.74
CA LEU A 90 0.47 3.20 5.74
C LEU A 90 1.25 2.27 4.78
N GLY A 91 1.94 2.84 3.79
CA GLY A 91 2.62 2.14 2.71
C GLY A 91 1.67 1.69 1.62
N LEU A 92 0.64 2.51 1.34
CA LEU A 92 -0.34 2.25 0.29
C LEU A 92 0.29 2.39 -1.11
N VAL A 93 1.27 3.27 -1.25
CA VAL A 93 1.98 3.58 -2.49
C VAL A 93 3.49 3.68 -2.25
N PRO A 94 4.33 3.50 -3.28
CA PRO A 94 5.77 3.79 -3.20
C PRO A 94 6.07 5.23 -2.80
N ASP A 95 7.29 5.43 -2.31
CA ASP A 95 7.76 6.76 -1.96
C ASP A 95 7.83 7.67 -3.20
N CYS A 96 7.32 8.87 -3.04
CA CYS A 96 7.21 9.91 -4.05
C CYS A 96 7.28 11.25 -3.32
N ASP A 97 7.55 12.33 -4.04
CA ASP A 97 7.42 13.67 -3.48
C ASP A 97 6.00 13.84 -2.89
N PRO A 98 5.87 14.12 -1.58
CA PRO A 98 4.57 14.23 -0.94
C PRO A 98 3.67 15.31 -1.54
N ASP A 99 4.23 16.36 -2.15
CA ASP A 99 3.47 17.39 -2.86
C ASP A 99 2.92 16.91 -4.22
N ARG A 100 3.41 15.78 -4.72
CA ARG A 100 3.01 15.14 -5.98
C ARG A 100 2.18 13.88 -5.76
N VAL A 101 1.75 13.62 -4.54
CA VAL A 101 0.73 12.61 -4.24
C VAL A 101 -0.59 13.32 -4.02
N THR A 102 -1.53 13.17 -4.95
CA THR A 102 -2.78 13.93 -4.97
C THR A 102 -4.02 13.04 -5.05
N SER A 103 -5.12 13.53 -4.49
CA SER A 103 -6.44 12.94 -4.67
C SER A 103 -7.08 13.45 -5.95
N VAL A 104 -7.46 12.53 -6.84
CA VAL A 104 -8.08 12.84 -8.14
C VAL A 104 -9.61 12.62 -8.10
N GLY A 105 -10.13 12.04 -7.02
CA GLY A 105 -11.56 11.75 -6.85
C GLY A 105 -12.09 10.69 -7.83
N ASN A 106 -13.34 10.83 -8.27
CA ASN A 106 -13.99 9.87 -9.17
C ASN A 106 -13.58 10.05 -10.64
N ALA A 107 -12.36 9.60 -10.99
CA ALA A 107 -11.83 9.68 -12.34
C ALA A 107 -12.69 8.93 -13.37
N ALA A 108 -13.29 7.79 -13.01
CA ALA A 108 -14.16 7.03 -13.92
C ALA A 108 -15.42 7.82 -14.29
N GLY A 109 -16.07 8.46 -13.30
CA GLY A 109 -17.23 9.33 -13.53
C GLY A 109 -16.88 10.54 -14.37
N ALA A 110 -15.78 11.23 -14.04
CA ALA A 110 -15.30 12.38 -14.83
C ALA A 110 -15.00 11.98 -16.28
N GLY A 111 -14.30 10.85 -16.49
CA GLY A 111 -14.01 10.31 -17.82
C GLY A 111 -15.26 9.96 -18.62
N ALA A 112 -16.29 9.39 -17.97
CA ALA A 112 -17.56 9.11 -18.63
C ALA A 112 -18.28 10.38 -19.10
N THR A 113 -18.29 11.44 -18.29
CA THR A 113 -18.84 12.74 -18.68
C THR A 113 -18.06 13.36 -19.84
N ILE A 114 -16.73 13.33 -19.80
CA ILE A 114 -15.86 13.83 -20.87
C ILE A 114 -16.16 13.09 -22.19
N ALA A 115 -16.21 11.75 -22.14
CA ALA A 115 -16.53 10.94 -23.31
C ALA A 115 -17.94 11.27 -23.84
N LEU A 116 -18.92 11.43 -22.95
CA LEU A 116 -20.31 11.74 -23.32
C LEU A 116 -20.41 13.08 -24.08
N LEU A 117 -19.74 14.12 -23.58
CA LEU A 117 -19.87 15.49 -24.08
C LEU A 117 -18.92 15.82 -25.24
N SER A 118 -17.87 15.03 -25.47
CA SER A 118 -16.87 15.30 -26.51
C SER A 118 -16.59 14.07 -27.37
N GLY A 119 -16.94 14.15 -28.65
CA GLY A 119 -16.65 13.10 -29.63
C GLY A 119 -15.15 12.88 -29.86
N SER A 120 -14.36 13.97 -29.89
CA SER A 120 -12.90 13.86 -30.02
C SER A 120 -12.25 13.24 -28.79
N ALA A 121 -12.66 13.64 -27.58
CA ALA A 121 -12.13 13.03 -26.35
C ALA A 121 -12.48 11.55 -26.25
N ARG A 122 -13.70 11.17 -26.66
CA ARG A 122 -14.11 9.77 -26.76
C ARG A 122 -13.21 8.97 -27.70
N GLN A 123 -12.87 9.54 -28.86
CA GLN A 123 -11.95 8.90 -29.80
C GLN A 123 -10.55 8.74 -29.19
N SER A 124 -10.02 9.77 -28.53
CA SER A 124 -8.74 9.67 -27.83
C SER A 124 -8.73 8.61 -26.71
N ILE A 125 -9.83 8.45 -25.98
CA ILE A 125 -9.97 7.40 -24.96
C ILE A 125 -9.88 6.01 -25.60
N ILE A 126 -10.56 5.79 -26.73
CA ILE A 126 -10.51 4.51 -27.48
C ILE A 126 -9.06 4.20 -27.89
N GLU A 127 -8.36 5.18 -28.46
CA GLU A 127 -6.96 5.03 -28.88
C GLU A 127 -6.02 4.75 -27.71
N VAL A 128 -6.28 5.34 -26.53
CA VAL A 128 -5.51 5.04 -25.32
C VAL A 128 -5.74 3.60 -24.89
N VAL A 129 -7.00 3.14 -24.86
CA VAL A 129 -7.36 1.77 -24.44
C VAL A 129 -6.67 0.73 -25.31
N ASP A 130 -6.58 0.95 -26.63
CA ASP A 130 -5.91 0.02 -27.56
C ASP A 130 -4.41 -0.13 -27.32
N ARG A 131 -3.78 0.80 -26.56
CA ARG A 131 -2.36 0.75 -26.20
C ARG A 131 -2.09 0.25 -24.79
N ILE A 132 -3.13 -0.04 -24.00
CA ILE A 132 -2.95 -0.52 -22.63
C ILE A 132 -2.45 -1.96 -22.69
N GLU A 133 -1.25 -2.18 -22.15
CA GLU A 133 -0.73 -3.50 -21.87
C GLU A 133 -1.19 -3.96 -20.49
N LYS A 134 -1.79 -5.16 -20.44
CA LYS A 134 -2.26 -5.76 -19.19
C LYS A 134 -1.19 -6.68 -18.62
N ILE A 135 -0.74 -6.36 -17.40
CA ILE A 135 0.15 -7.23 -16.63
C ILE A 135 -0.68 -8.06 -15.64
N GLU A 136 -0.58 -9.37 -15.75
CA GLU A 136 -1.35 -10.32 -14.96
C GLU A 136 -0.60 -10.70 -13.68
N THR A 137 -0.85 -9.96 -12.59
CA THR A 137 -0.13 -10.10 -11.31
C THR A 137 -0.07 -11.54 -10.78
N ALA A 138 -1.11 -12.35 -11.00
CA ALA A 138 -1.16 -13.74 -10.55
C ALA A 138 -0.15 -14.68 -11.24
N LEU A 139 0.38 -14.28 -12.40
CA LEU A 139 1.37 -15.05 -13.16
C LEU A 139 2.81 -14.58 -12.90
N GLU A 140 2.96 -13.44 -12.24
CA GLU A 140 4.26 -12.80 -12.03
C GLU A 140 4.93 -13.31 -10.73
N PRO A 141 6.04 -14.06 -10.80
CA PRO A 141 6.67 -14.63 -9.62
C PRO A 141 7.10 -13.58 -8.59
N ALA A 142 7.51 -12.39 -9.05
CA ALA A 142 7.97 -11.30 -8.20
C ALA A 142 6.84 -10.65 -7.37
N PHE A 143 5.58 -10.80 -7.79
CA PHE A 143 4.45 -10.17 -7.09
C PHE A 143 4.35 -10.64 -5.63
N GLN A 144 4.57 -11.94 -5.38
CA GLN A 144 4.48 -12.51 -4.04
C GLN A 144 5.58 -11.95 -3.12
N ASP A 145 6.80 -11.75 -3.64
CA ASP A 145 7.91 -11.20 -2.87
C ASP A 145 7.64 -9.74 -2.50
N HIS A 146 7.20 -8.93 -3.47
CA HIS A 146 6.77 -7.54 -3.23
C HIS A 146 5.62 -7.46 -2.24
N PHE A 147 4.64 -8.37 -2.34
CA PHE A 147 3.50 -8.43 -1.44
C PHE A 147 3.93 -8.71 0.00
N VAL A 148 4.81 -9.69 0.22
CA VAL A 148 5.30 -10.03 1.56
C VAL A 148 6.07 -8.85 2.17
N ASP A 149 6.90 -8.17 1.39
CA ASP A 149 7.64 -6.99 1.84
C ASP A 149 6.73 -5.82 2.20
N ALA A 150 5.66 -5.65 1.42
CA ALA A 150 4.67 -4.62 1.62
C ALA A 150 3.69 -4.93 2.77
N MET A 151 3.77 -6.08 3.46
CA MET A 151 2.93 -6.34 4.63
C MET A 151 3.33 -5.54 5.87
N ALA A 152 4.61 -5.16 5.98
CA ALA A 152 5.08 -4.27 7.05
C ALA A 152 4.64 -2.83 6.79
N ILE A 153 4.50 -1.99 7.82
CA ILE A 153 4.09 -0.57 7.67
C ILE A 153 5.32 0.33 7.94
N PRO A 154 5.67 1.26 7.04
CA PRO A 154 5.12 1.42 5.69
C PRO A 154 5.52 0.27 4.76
N HIS A 155 6.73 -0.28 4.92
CA HIS A 155 7.26 -1.39 4.13
C HIS A 155 8.44 -2.05 4.87
N ARG A 156 8.80 -3.28 4.51
CA ARG A 156 9.88 -4.02 5.17
C ARG A 156 11.27 -3.45 4.85
N THR A 157 11.52 -3.19 3.57
CA THR A 157 12.86 -2.84 3.04
C THR A 157 12.95 -1.41 2.49
N ALA A 158 12.00 -0.96 1.64
CA ALA A 158 11.95 0.40 1.09
C ALA A 158 12.08 1.51 2.15
N GLU A 159 12.93 2.52 1.91
CA GLU A 159 13.40 3.49 2.91
C GLU A 159 12.50 4.70 3.15
N TYR A 160 11.73 5.10 2.12
CA TYR A 160 10.88 6.30 2.11
C TYR A 160 11.59 7.64 2.43
N PRO A 161 12.67 7.99 1.71
CA PRO A 161 13.38 9.27 1.91
C PRO A 161 12.49 10.50 1.73
N CYS A 162 11.59 10.54 0.75
CA CYS A 162 10.71 11.68 0.49
C CYS A 162 9.71 11.86 1.63
N LEU A 163 9.04 10.79 2.10
CA LEU A 163 8.16 10.85 3.26
C LEU A 163 8.88 11.33 4.54
N SER A 164 10.14 10.92 4.73
CA SER A 164 10.92 11.30 5.92
C SER A 164 11.20 12.81 6.03
N THR A 165 11.04 13.55 4.92
CA THR A 165 11.12 15.02 4.93
C THR A 165 9.89 15.69 5.56
N ARG A 166 8.75 14.96 5.65
CA ARG A 166 7.48 15.45 6.20
C ARG A 166 7.20 14.96 7.60
N ILE A 167 7.66 13.75 7.94
CA ILE A 167 7.40 13.12 9.24
C ILE A 167 8.63 12.37 9.77
N THR A 168 8.69 12.22 11.09
CA THR A 168 9.69 11.35 11.72
C THR A 168 9.23 9.90 11.64
N LEU A 169 9.92 9.08 10.86
CA LEU A 169 9.67 7.64 10.78
C LEU A 169 10.26 6.92 12.00
N PRO A 170 9.60 5.84 12.48
CA PRO A 170 10.13 5.05 13.60
C PRO A 170 11.42 4.32 13.21
N GLU A 171 12.29 4.09 14.20
CA GLU A 171 13.50 3.29 14.00
C GLU A 171 13.14 1.87 13.55
N ARG A 172 13.85 1.36 12.54
CA ARG A 172 13.63 0.00 12.05
C ARG A 172 14.30 -1.00 12.99
N SER A 173 13.54 -1.99 13.44
CA SER A 173 14.12 -3.13 14.15
C SER A 173 15.05 -3.92 13.21
N THR A 174 16.30 -4.10 13.63
CA THR A 174 17.34 -4.88 12.92
C THR A 174 16.95 -6.33 12.66
N ALA A 175 15.98 -6.88 13.40
CA ALA A 175 15.45 -8.23 13.20
C ALA A 175 14.75 -8.40 11.83
N SER A 176 14.20 -7.33 11.26
CA SER A 176 13.49 -7.34 9.97
C SER A 176 14.43 -7.49 8.75
N ALA A 177 15.71 -7.13 8.91
CA ALA A 177 16.71 -7.15 7.84
C ALA A 177 17.35 -8.53 7.63
N VAL A 178 17.33 -9.40 8.64
CA VAL A 178 18.05 -10.70 8.63
C VAL A 178 17.37 -11.74 7.71
N GLY A 179 16.16 -11.47 7.21
CA GLY A 179 15.48 -12.33 6.24
C GLY A 179 15.92 -12.18 4.77
N SER A 180 16.84 -11.26 4.48
CA SER A 180 17.29 -10.92 3.11
C SER A 180 18.26 -11.96 2.50
N GLU A 181 18.79 -12.92 3.27
CA GLU A 181 19.66 -13.97 2.74
C GLU A 181 18.85 -15.22 2.35
N ARG A 182 18.00 -15.11 1.33
CA ARG A 182 17.44 -16.30 0.66
C ARG A 182 17.78 -16.32 -0.83
N SER A 183 18.87 -17.04 -1.11
CA SER A 183 19.11 -17.82 -2.32
C SER A 183 19.35 -17.06 -3.64
N GLY A 184 20.47 -16.33 -3.71
CA GLY A 184 21.24 -16.22 -4.94
C GLY A 184 21.82 -17.59 -5.33
N ARG A 185 21.01 -18.46 -5.95
CA ARG A 185 21.48 -19.75 -6.49
C ARG A 185 22.37 -19.49 -7.69
N ARG A 186 23.66 -19.33 -7.39
CA ARG A 186 24.80 -19.25 -8.30
C ARG A 186 24.65 -20.34 -9.38
N ARG A 187 24.28 -19.92 -10.60
CA ARG A 187 24.17 -20.74 -11.80
C ARG A 187 25.58 -21.26 -12.14
N ARG A 188 25.96 -22.42 -11.59
CA ARG A 188 27.18 -23.14 -11.97
C ARG A 188 27.02 -23.57 -13.44
N ARG A 189 27.64 -22.81 -14.34
CA ARG A 189 28.04 -23.28 -15.67
C ARG A 189 28.98 -24.48 -15.47
N ASN A 190 28.46 -25.69 -15.68
CA ASN A 190 29.33 -26.81 -16.04
C ASN A 190 29.30 -26.91 -17.56
N GLY A 191 30.37 -26.38 -18.17
CA GLY A 191 30.80 -26.83 -19.48
C GLY A 191 31.58 -28.13 -19.34
N ALA A 192 31.19 -29.14 -20.11
CA ALA A 192 32.01 -30.25 -20.55
C ALA A 192 31.44 -30.58 -21.94
N ALA A 193 32.07 -30.30 -23.08
CA ALA A 193 33.41 -30.66 -23.54
C ALA A 193 33.67 -32.17 -23.52
N ARG A 194 32.93 -32.90 -24.37
CA ARG A 194 33.39 -33.87 -25.39
C ARG A 194 32.28 -34.87 -25.72
#